data_AF-A0A067NGK1-F1
#
_entry.id   AF-A0A067NGK1-F1
#
_cell.length_a   1.000
_cell.length_b   1.000
_cell.length_c   1.000
_cell.angle_alpha   90.00
_cell.angle_beta   90.00
_cell.angle_gamma   90.00
#
_symmetry.space_group_name_H-M   'P 1'
#
loop_
_entity.id
_entity.type
_entity.pdbx_description
1 polymer ?
#
loop_
_entity_poly.entity_id
_entity_poly.type
_entity_poly.pdbx_seq_one_letter_code
_entity_poly.pdbx_strand_id
1 'polypeptide(L)'
;MPRRDRDPDDPGDNRGRDHRPRRRDPPDEPNDPDGPGGPGGQDRRRRSPPPPERWQINHKIPLSSLPEWNGKGKTLIHYLTDLTSYSDLDELMKSDIAQVAPTRFTHAAKDWFTTLPSEARRAAMSSFDEFILCLREHFMDAHWIDERTIEYEEMRFRQPGHTRETPLQFFQRRLKYSRFLFSENDENDVGMVHRVLRAQPACWAIHLNTESCNMVVELIRKLKVMNEGLIADWERSESHRRPRSLPAADASSSRRFYSRKSVAHNAEGEASEGSRSPSPSQDAYAVDSRRRSETRDKWPRGGTWEGYTFKRDDSKESDPPPRDQGCWICTSPRHVHRDCPHYQKWDVMR
;
A
#
# COMPACT_ATOMS: atom_id res chain seq x y z
N MET A 1 28.53 34.44 41.88
CA MET A 1 29.60 34.51 42.91
C MET A 1 30.08 35.95 43.01
N PRO A 2 30.48 36.49 44.18
CA PRO A 2 30.65 35.87 45.51
C PRO A 2 29.57 36.35 46.52
N ARG A 3 29.07 35.55 47.50
CA ARG A 3 29.70 34.92 48.71
C ARG A 3 30.00 35.95 49.81
N ARG A 4 29.79 35.74 51.11
CA ARG A 4 29.38 34.65 52.03
C ARG A 4 29.36 35.31 53.44
N ASP A 5 28.70 34.84 54.51
CA ASP A 5 28.92 33.65 55.37
C ASP A 5 27.75 33.62 56.39
N ARG A 6 27.01 32.51 56.62
CA ARG A 6 27.25 31.38 57.58
C ARG A 6 27.23 31.81 59.05
N ASP A 7 26.65 31.12 60.04
CA ASP A 7 26.06 29.78 60.32
C ASP A 7 25.61 29.85 61.84
N PRO A 8 25.35 28.77 62.62
CA PRO A 8 24.24 27.81 62.62
C PRO A 8 23.71 27.48 64.07
N ASP A 9 23.11 26.29 64.24
CA ASP A 9 22.78 25.48 65.47
C ASP A 9 21.27 25.39 65.85
N ASP A 10 20.48 24.33 65.57
CA ASP A 10 20.49 22.87 65.89
C ASP A 10 19.55 22.54 67.11
N PRO A 11 18.91 21.34 67.25
CA PRO A 11 17.47 21.26 67.53
C PRO A 11 17.19 20.55 68.88
N GLY A 12 15.95 20.55 69.35
CA GLY A 12 15.63 19.87 70.61
C GLY A 12 14.14 19.73 70.87
N ASP A 13 13.80 18.59 71.49
CA ASP A 13 12.51 18.16 72.06
C ASP A 13 11.43 17.64 71.08
N ASN A 14 11.12 16.33 71.01
CA ASN A 14 10.78 15.30 72.01
C ASN A 14 9.37 15.45 72.63
N ARG A 15 8.74 14.28 72.89
CA ARG A 15 7.41 13.97 73.49
C ARG A 15 6.28 13.79 72.46
N GLY A 16 5.50 12.72 72.46
CA GLY A 16 5.47 11.46 73.22
C GLY A 16 4.24 10.70 72.73
N ARG A 17 4.41 9.54 72.08
CA ARG A 17 4.01 8.22 72.59
C ARG A 17 2.89 8.24 73.65
N ASP A 18 1.66 8.16 73.16
CA ASP A 18 0.51 7.73 73.95
C ASP A 18 0.53 6.22 74.18
N HIS A 19 0.59 5.88 75.46
CA HIS A 19 0.27 4.60 76.07
C HIS A 19 -1.25 4.60 76.37
N ARG A 20 -2.05 3.60 76.01
CA ARG A 20 -2.44 2.38 76.78
C ARG A 20 -3.85 1.93 76.30
N PRO A 21 -4.44 0.77 76.71
CA PRO A 21 -3.91 -0.31 77.54
C PRO A 21 -4.19 -1.74 76.98
N ARG A 22 -3.74 -2.70 77.80
CA ARG A 22 -3.73 -4.17 77.70
C ARG A 22 -5.11 -4.83 77.88
N ARG A 23 -5.22 -6.05 77.32
CA ARG A 23 -5.82 -7.31 77.83
C ARG A 23 -7.22 -7.27 78.47
N ARG A 24 -8.13 -8.08 77.92
CA ARG A 24 -8.83 -9.14 78.69
C ARG A 24 -9.44 -10.20 77.76
N ASP A 25 -9.18 -11.43 78.19
CA ASP A 25 -9.58 -12.75 77.70
C ASP A 25 -11.09 -13.03 77.87
N PRO A 26 -11.61 -14.20 77.38
CA PRO A 26 -13.02 -14.53 77.23
C PRO A 26 -13.67 -15.03 78.54
N PRO A 27 -14.99 -15.28 78.59
CA PRO A 27 -15.63 -15.86 79.77
C PRO A 27 -15.43 -17.38 79.90
N ASP A 28 -15.11 -17.78 81.14
CA ASP A 28 -14.98 -19.10 81.78
C ASP A 28 -16.21 -20.04 81.59
N GLU A 29 -16.04 -21.30 81.13
CA GLU A 29 -16.07 -22.62 81.86
C GLU A 29 -17.50 -23.17 82.23
N PRO A 30 -17.74 -24.47 82.57
CA PRO A 30 -16.80 -25.55 82.98
C PRO A 30 -17.08 -27.03 82.53
N ASN A 31 -16.06 -27.88 82.82
CA ASN A 31 -16.07 -29.30 83.24
C ASN A 31 -15.91 -30.49 82.24
N ASP A 32 -14.70 -31.09 82.32
CA ASP A 32 -14.21 -32.49 82.18
C ASP A 32 -15.14 -33.61 82.75
N PRO A 33 -14.93 -34.95 82.57
CA PRO A 33 -13.63 -35.66 82.41
C PRO A 33 -13.58 -36.97 81.55
N ASP A 34 -12.35 -37.52 81.45
CA ASP A 34 -11.97 -38.95 81.35
C ASP A 34 -12.18 -39.79 80.05
N GLY A 35 -11.06 -40.32 79.53
CA GLY A 35 -11.00 -41.70 78.99
C GLY A 35 -10.53 -41.90 77.54
N PRO A 36 -10.04 -43.11 77.16
CA PRO A 36 -8.68 -43.26 76.61
C PRO A 36 -8.58 -43.85 75.17
N GLY A 37 -7.38 -43.70 74.59
CA GLY A 37 -6.73 -44.41 73.47
C GLY A 37 -7.51 -45.31 72.49
N GLY A 38 -7.32 -45.06 71.19
CA GLY A 38 -7.62 -46.00 70.11
C GLY A 38 -7.10 -45.53 68.74
N PRO A 39 -6.33 -46.34 67.98
CA PRO A 39 -5.54 -45.89 66.82
C PRO A 39 -6.26 -46.11 65.47
N GLY A 40 -5.88 -45.32 64.47
CA GLY A 40 -5.97 -45.73 63.06
C GLY A 40 -7.16 -45.21 62.27
N GLY A 41 -7.08 -43.96 61.81
CA GLY A 41 -7.87 -43.45 60.70
C GLY A 41 -6.96 -43.03 59.56
N GLN A 42 -6.55 -43.99 58.72
CA GLN A 42 -5.93 -43.68 57.42
C GLN A 42 -6.98 -43.06 56.51
N ASP A 43 -7.16 -41.74 56.58
CA ASP A 43 -7.80 -41.00 55.50
C ASP A 43 -6.82 -40.86 54.34
N ARG A 44 -6.69 -41.95 53.58
CA ARG A 44 -6.17 -41.93 52.22
C ARG A 44 -7.14 -41.10 51.38
N ARG A 45 -7.01 -39.78 51.44
CA ARG A 45 -7.48 -38.89 50.37
C ARG A 45 -6.79 -39.36 49.09
N ARG A 46 -7.51 -40.19 48.32
CA ARG A 46 -7.17 -40.53 46.94
C ARG A 46 -7.00 -39.20 46.20
N ARG A 47 -5.75 -38.74 46.07
CA ARG A 47 -5.41 -37.72 45.08
C ARG A 47 -5.76 -38.34 43.74
N SER A 48 -6.82 -37.84 43.12
CA SER A 48 -7.05 -38.05 41.69
C SER A 48 -5.75 -37.69 40.96
N PRO A 49 -5.30 -38.51 39.99
CA PRO A 49 -4.18 -38.14 39.15
C PRO A 49 -4.45 -36.74 38.57
N PRO A 50 -3.47 -35.84 38.54
CA PRO A 50 -3.63 -34.59 37.80
C PRO A 50 -4.08 -34.95 36.38
N PRO A 51 -5.10 -34.27 35.82
CA PRO A 51 -5.54 -34.54 34.47
C PRO A 51 -4.32 -34.48 33.54
N PRO A 52 -4.22 -35.38 32.55
CA PRO A 52 -3.09 -35.38 31.63
C PRO A 52 -2.93 -33.97 31.07
N GLU A 53 -1.71 -33.43 31.15
CA GLU A 53 -1.38 -32.08 30.69
C GLU A 53 -1.89 -31.93 29.25
N ARG A 54 -3.04 -31.26 29.10
CA ARG A 54 -3.53 -30.87 27.80
C ARG A 54 -2.57 -29.79 27.35
N TRP A 55 -1.83 -30.05 26.27
CA TRP A 55 -1.07 -29.01 25.60
C TRP A 55 -2.04 -27.84 25.32
N GLN A 56 -1.73 -26.68 25.90
CA GLN A 56 -2.46 -25.44 25.66
C GLN A 56 -1.61 -24.60 24.71
N ILE A 57 -2.21 -24.10 23.63
CA ILE A 57 -1.57 -23.11 22.78
C ILE A 57 -1.47 -21.81 23.61
N ASN A 58 -0.27 -21.24 23.70
CA ASN A 58 -0.09 -19.95 24.34
C ASN A 58 -0.71 -18.86 23.45
N HIS A 59 -1.78 -18.22 23.92
CA HIS A 59 -2.52 -17.19 23.17
C HIS A 59 -1.82 -15.82 23.11
N LYS A 60 -0.51 -15.75 23.39
CA LYS A 60 0.25 -14.49 23.37
C LYS A 60 0.80 -14.20 21.98
N ILE A 61 0.40 -13.08 21.42
CA ILE A 61 0.95 -12.55 20.17
C ILE A 61 2.24 -11.78 20.49
N PRO A 62 3.40 -12.17 19.97
CA PRO A 62 4.63 -11.40 20.17
C PRO A 62 4.52 -10.07 19.45
N LEU A 63 4.97 -8.98 20.08
CA LEU A 63 4.93 -7.64 19.47
C LEU A 63 5.62 -7.59 18.10
N SER A 64 6.67 -8.39 17.92
CA SER A 64 7.40 -8.50 16.65
C SER A 64 6.58 -9.09 15.50
N SER A 65 5.48 -9.81 15.76
CA SER A 65 4.60 -10.31 14.69
C SER A 65 3.61 -9.26 14.20
N LEU A 66 3.40 -8.18 14.96
CA LEU A 66 2.58 -7.07 14.48
C LEU A 66 3.31 -6.33 13.34
N PRO A 67 2.59 -6.02 12.25
CA PRO A 67 3.18 -5.39 11.09
C PRO A 67 3.70 -3.99 11.44
N GLU A 68 4.84 -3.62 10.87
CA GLU A 68 5.37 -2.26 10.93
C GLU A 68 4.87 -1.45 9.75
N TRP A 69 4.68 -0.14 9.94
CA TRP A 69 4.29 0.73 8.86
C TRP A 69 4.90 2.12 8.97
N ASN A 70 5.25 2.69 7.80
CA ASN A 70 6.00 3.94 7.69
C ASN A 70 5.15 5.14 7.26
N GLY A 71 3.84 4.96 7.06
CA GLY A 71 2.94 6.01 6.61
C GLY A 71 2.89 6.21 5.09
N LYS A 72 3.54 5.35 4.29
CA LYS A 72 3.49 5.48 2.82
C LYS A 72 2.19 4.92 2.27
N GLY A 73 1.44 5.77 1.56
CA GLY A 73 0.15 5.42 0.95
C GLY A 73 0.19 4.15 0.09
N LYS A 74 1.21 3.94 -0.75
CA LYS A 74 1.35 2.73 -1.58
C LYS A 74 1.41 1.42 -0.78
N THR A 75 1.90 1.48 0.46
CA THR A 75 2.04 0.31 1.33
C THR A 75 0.85 0.13 2.29
N LEU A 76 -0.10 1.07 2.29
CA LEU A 76 -1.23 1.07 3.22
C LEU A 76 -2.12 -0.17 3.04
N ILE A 77 -2.46 -0.54 1.80
CA ILE A 77 -3.27 -1.74 1.52
C ILE A 77 -2.61 -3.00 2.10
N HIS A 78 -1.29 -3.12 1.96
CA HIS A 78 -0.53 -4.25 2.52
C HIS A 78 -0.59 -4.25 4.05
N TYR A 79 -0.29 -3.11 4.67
CA TYR A 79 -0.34 -2.95 6.12
C TYR A 79 -1.73 -3.28 6.68
N LEU A 80 -2.78 -2.70 6.11
CA LEU A 80 -4.15 -2.95 6.54
C LEU A 80 -4.56 -4.41 6.32
N THR A 81 -4.19 -5.03 5.19
CA THR A 81 -4.48 -6.46 4.96
C THR A 81 -3.85 -7.33 6.05
N ASP A 82 -2.59 -7.08 6.38
CA ASP A 82 -1.85 -7.85 7.39
C ASP A 82 -2.42 -7.60 8.78
N LEU A 83 -2.78 -6.37 9.11
CA LEU A 83 -3.40 -6.01 10.38
C LEU A 83 -4.82 -6.59 10.53
N THR A 84 -5.62 -6.61 9.46
CA THR A 84 -6.96 -7.22 9.45
C THR A 84 -6.91 -8.74 9.56
N SER A 85 -5.78 -9.40 9.31
CA SER A 85 -5.67 -10.85 9.56
C SER A 85 -5.86 -11.24 11.03
N TYR A 86 -5.77 -10.25 11.93
CA TYR A 86 -6.02 -10.39 13.36
C TYR A 86 -7.48 -10.11 13.75
N SER A 87 -8.37 -9.77 12.81
CA SER A 87 -9.79 -9.48 13.10
C SER A 87 -10.62 -10.72 13.44
N ASP A 88 -10.09 -11.92 13.26
CA ASP A 88 -10.77 -13.17 13.64
C ASP A 88 -10.47 -13.58 15.09
N LEU A 89 -9.65 -12.80 15.79
CA LEU A 89 -9.31 -13.04 17.19
C LEU A 89 -10.43 -12.60 18.13
N ASP A 90 -10.32 -13.03 19.38
CA ASP A 90 -11.23 -12.60 20.44
C ASP A 90 -11.17 -11.07 20.65
N GLU A 91 -12.28 -10.49 21.10
CA GLU A 91 -12.47 -9.03 21.22
C GLU A 91 -11.43 -8.36 22.11
N LEU A 92 -11.00 -9.05 23.19
CA LEU A 92 -9.93 -8.56 24.06
C LEU A 92 -8.61 -8.41 23.30
N MET A 93 -8.27 -9.38 22.46
CA MET A 93 -7.01 -9.37 21.72
C MET A 93 -7.03 -8.33 20.60
N LYS A 94 -8.18 -8.11 19.96
CA LYS A 94 -8.38 -7.01 19.01
C LYS A 94 -8.13 -5.65 19.65
N SER A 95 -8.68 -5.42 20.86
CA SER A 95 -8.47 -4.18 21.61
C SER A 95 -6.99 -3.99 21.98
N ASP A 96 -6.32 -5.05 22.44
CA ASP A 96 -4.88 -5.00 22.72
C ASP A 96 -4.06 -4.66 21.46
N ILE A 97 -4.43 -5.22 20.31
CA ILE A 97 -3.78 -4.90 19.02
C ILE A 97 -3.98 -3.43 18.66
N ALA A 98 -5.18 -2.87 18.82
CA ALA A 98 -5.43 -1.45 18.57
C ALA A 98 -4.56 -0.53 19.44
N GLN A 99 -4.33 -0.91 20.70
CA GLN A 99 -3.48 -0.16 21.62
C GLN A 99 -1.99 -0.27 21.29
N VAL A 100 -1.57 -1.42 20.79
CA VAL A 100 -0.13 -1.73 20.62
C VAL A 100 0.36 -1.45 19.20
N ALA A 101 -0.48 -1.58 18.17
CA ALA A 101 -0.12 -1.35 16.78
C ALA A 101 0.53 0.03 16.52
N PRO A 102 0.07 1.15 17.11
CA PRO A 102 0.74 2.46 16.92
C PRO A 102 2.20 2.49 17.36
N THR A 103 2.61 1.62 18.29
CA THR A 103 4.01 1.52 18.73
C THR A 103 4.94 0.96 17.64
N ARG A 104 4.35 0.32 16.62
CA ARG A 104 5.03 -0.23 15.43
C ARG A 104 5.05 0.75 14.26
N PHE A 105 4.52 1.96 14.44
CA PHE A 105 4.66 3.01 13.44
C PHE A 105 6.09 3.55 13.38
N THR A 106 6.50 3.88 12.17
CA THR A 106 7.77 4.53 11.86
C THR A 106 7.54 5.74 10.97
N HIS A 107 8.51 6.66 10.89
CA HIS A 107 8.50 7.79 9.97
C HIS A 107 7.16 8.58 10.01
N ALA A 108 6.58 8.85 8.84
CA ALA A 108 5.38 9.67 8.68
C ALA A 108 4.17 9.13 9.47
N ALA A 109 3.99 7.82 9.58
CA ALA A 109 2.92 7.25 10.41
C ALA A 109 3.11 7.56 11.89
N LYS A 110 4.35 7.50 12.37
CA LYS A 110 4.67 7.82 13.77
C LYS A 110 4.49 9.31 14.04
N ASP A 111 5.00 10.15 13.14
CA ASP A 111 4.88 11.61 13.25
C ASP A 111 3.41 12.03 13.25
N TRP A 112 2.61 11.49 12.32
CA TRP A 112 1.16 11.69 12.30
C TRP A 112 0.52 11.28 13.63
N PHE A 113 0.71 10.03 14.05
CA PHE A 113 -0.01 9.54 15.23
C PHE A 113 0.36 10.31 16.49
N THR A 114 1.62 10.71 16.64
CA THR A 114 2.09 11.49 17.81
C THR A 114 1.62 12.94 17.81
N THR A 115 1.28 13.51 16.64
CA THR A 115 0.74 14.88 16.53
C THR A 115 -0.77 14.95 16.77
N LEU A 116 -1.49 13.81 16.74
CA LEU A 116 -2.91 13.76 17.11
C LEU A 116 -3.13 14.21 18.57
N PRO A 117 -4.24 14.90 18.88
CA PRO A 117 -4.63 15.19 20.26
C PRO A 117 -4.75 13.91 21.11
N SER A 118 -4.46 14.02 22.41
CA SER A 118 -4.54 12.87 23.34
C SER A 118 -5.93 12.22 23.37
N GLU A 119 -6.99 12.98 23.12
CA GLU A 119 -8.36 12.46 23.02
C GLU A 119 -8.56 11.65 21.74
N ALA A 120 -8.13 12.19 20.60
CA ALA A 120 -8.21 11.49 19.31
C ALA A 120 -7.41 10.18 19.33
N ARG A 121 -6.19 10.17 19.91
CA ARG A 121 -5.42 8.93 20.06
C ARG A 121 -6.14 7.90 20.94
N ARG A 122 -6.73 8.33 22.07
CA ARG A 122 -7.46 7.42 22.95
C ARG A 122 -8.71 6.85 22.27
N ALA A 123 -9.44 7.67 21.52
CA ALA A 123 -10.58 7.23 20.73
C ALA A 123 -10.15 6.20 19.67
N ALA A 124 -9.12 6.51 18.89
CA ALA A 124 -8.57 5.60 17.88
C ALA A 124 -8.09 4.27 18.50
N MET A 125 -7.52 4.28 19.70
CA MET A 125 -7.03 3.07 20.38
C MET A 125 -8.11 2.32 21.18
N SER A 126 -9.37 2.80 21.19
CA SER A 126 -10.43 2.23 22.03
C SER A 126 -10.93 0.88 21.54
N SER A 127 -10.99 0.68 20.23
CA SER A 127 -11.35 -0.57 19.59
C SER A 127 -10.54 -0.76 18.31
N PHE A 128 -10.51 -2.00 17.82
CA PHE A 128 -9.86 -2.31 16.55
C PHE A 128 -10.52 -1.60 15.37
N ASP A 129 -11.86 -1.52 15.36
CA ASP A 129 -12.61 -0.87 14.29
C ASP A 129 -12.36 0.64 14.27
N GLU A 130 -12.36 1.30 15.42
CA GLU A 130 -12.02 2.73 15.54
C GLU A 130 -10.58 3.01 15.11
N PHE A 131 -9.66 2.08 15.41
CA PHE A 131 -8.27 2.20 14.97
C PHE A 131 -8.14 2.14 13.45
N ILE A 132 -8.80 1.16 12.82
CA ILE A 132 -8.83 1.02 11.36
C ILE A 132 -9.55 2.21 10.74
N LEU A 133 -10.65 2.69 11.31
CA LEU A 133 -11.38 3.85 10.82
C LEU A 133 -10.51 5.10 10.84
N CYS A 134 -9.82 5.37 11.95
CA CYS A 134 -8.90 6.52 12.06
C CYS A 134 -7.78 6.49 11.01
N LEU A 135 -7.24 5.30 10.72
CA LEU A 135 -6.26 5.11 9.64
C LEU A 135 -6.85 5.38 8.26
N ARG A 136 -8.07 4.89 8.00
CA ARG A 136 -8.76 5.10 6.73
C ARG A 136 -9.06 6.58 6.51
N GLU A 137 -9.63 7.26 7.50
CA GLU A 137 -9.98 8.69 7.41
C GLU A 137 -8.76 9.57 7.13
N HIS A 138 -7.61 9.26 7.71
CA HIS A 138 -6.42 10.07 7.51
C HIS A 138 -5.66 9.76 6.21
N PHE A 139 -5.50 8.49 5.85
CA PHE A 139 -4.59 8.09 4.77
C PHE A 139 -5.29 7.63 3.48
N MET A 140 -6.59 7.35 3.52
CA MET A 140 -7.40 7.03 2.34
C MET A 140 -8.22 8.24 1.92
N ASP A 141 -7.54 9.38 1.72
CA ASP A 141 -8.16 10.57 1.16
C ASP A 141 -8.56 10.36 -0.31
N ALA A 142 -9.34 11.30 -0.86
CA ALA A 142 -9.81 11.23 -2.25
C ALA A 142 -8.66 11.07 -3.25
N HIS A 143 -7.52 11.73 -3.02
CA HIS A 143 -6.37 11.64 -3.90
C HIS A 143 -5.74 10.24 -3.88
N TRP A 144 -5.59 9.65 -2.70
CA TRP A 144 -5.12 8.29 -2.54
C TRP A 144 -6.06 7.28 -3.19
N ILE A 145 -7.38 7.46 -3.04
CA ILE A 145 -8.39 6.60 -3.67
C ILE A 145 -8.25 6.66 -5.20
N ASP A 146 -8.11 7.85 -5.77
CA ASP A 146 -7.92 8.03 -7.21
C ASP A 146 -6.64 7.34 -7.70
N GLU A 147 -5.50 7.56 -7.02
CA GLU A 147 -4.23 6.91 -7.40
C GLU A 147 -4.32 5.38 -7.33
N ARG A 148 -4.92 4.83 -6.28
CA ARG A 148 -5.05 3.38 -6.11
C ARG A 148 -6.08 2.78 -7.07
N THR A 149 -7.07 3.55 -7.48
CA THR A 149 -8.05 3.16 -8.51
C THR A 149 -7.36 3.06 -9.87
N ILE A 150 -6.57 4.07 -10.26
CA ILE A 150 -5.76 4.02 -11.49
C ILE A 150 -4.83 2.80 -11.45
N GLU A 151 -4.10 2.63 -10.35
CA GLU A 151 -3.21 1.48 -10.19
C GLU A 151 -3.95 0.15 -10.30
N TYR A 152 -5.13 0.04 -9.70
CA TYR A 152 -5.99 -1.13 -9.78
C TYR A 152 -6.47 -1.41 -11.21
N GLU A 153 -6.88 -0.40 -11.96
CA GLU A 153 -7.33 -0.54 -13.35
C GLU A 153 -6.17 -0.93 -14.29
N GLU A 154 -4.98 -0.39 -14.05
CA GLU A 154 -3.78 -0.66 -14.85
C GLU A 154 -3.10 -2.00 -14.54
N MET A 155 -3.49 -2.71 -13.47
CA MET A 155 -2.83 -3.97 -13.12
C MET A 155 -2.95 -5.01 -14.23
N ARG A 156 -1.81 -5.59 -14.61
CA ARG A 156 -1.72 -6.65 -15.62
C ARG A 156 -1.01 -7.86 -15.05
N PHE A 157 -1.39 -9.03 -15.57
CA PHE A 157 -0.70 -10.27 -15.26
C PHE A 157 0.76 -10.20 -15.71
N ARG A 158 1.67 -10.56 -14.81
CA ARG A 158 3.14 -10.54 -15.00
C ARG A 158 3.70 -9.18 -15.41
N GLN A 159 3.11 -8.09 -14.91
CA GLN A 159 3.64 -6.72 -15.07
C GLN A 159 5.01 -6.53 -14.39
N PRO A 160 5.75 -5.43 -14.66
CA PRO A 160 6.98 -5.11 -13.94
C PRO A 160 6.77 -5.14 -12.41
N GLY A 161 7.69 -5.78 -11.68
CA GLY A 161 7.56 -6.04 -10.24
C GLY A 161 6.79 -7.33 -9.87
N HIS A 162 6.02 -7.89 -10.81
CA HIS A 162 5.23 -9.12 -10.63
C HIS A 162 5.48 -10.16 -11.73
N THR A 163 6.65 -10.14 -12.37
CA THR A 163 6.94 -10.92 -13.60
C THR A 163 6.82 -12.44 -13.44
N ARG A 164 6.91 -12.96 -12.22
CA ARG A 164 6.80 -14.39 -11.89
C ARG A 164 5.49 -14.76 -11.20
N GLU A 165 4.52 -13.83 -11.14
CA GLU A 165 3.26 -14.11 -10.47
C GLU A 165 2.48 -15.23 -11.17
N THR A 166 1.79 -16.05 -10.38
CA THR A 166 0.83 -17.05 -10.87
C THR A 166 -0.54 -16.40 -11.10
N PRO A 167 -1.44 -17.00 -11.92
CA PRO A 167 -2.82 -16.54 -12.05
C PRO A 167 -3.50 -16.31 -10.69
N LEU A 168 -3.32 -17.23 -9.74
CA LEU A 168 -3.86 -17.09 -8.39
C LEU A 168 -3.29 -15.83 -7.69
N GLN A 169 -1.98 -15.61 -7.73
CA GLN A 169 -1.34 -14.46 -7.10
C GLN A 169 -1.78 -13.13 -7.72
N PHE A 170 -1.96 -13.10 -9.05
CA PHE A 170 -2.49 -11.93 -9.76
C PHE A 170 -3.90 -11.56 -9.27
N PHE A 171 -4.81 -12.53 -9.21
CA PHE A 171 -6.16 -12.27 -8.70
C PHE A 171 -6.17 -11.96 -7.20
N GLN A 172 -5.33 -12.60 -6.39
CA GLN A 172 -5.17 -12.24 -4.97
C GLN A 172 -4.71 -10.80 -4.79
N ARG A 173 -3.78 -10.32 -5.62
CA ARG A 173 -3.34 -8.90 -5.63
C ARG A 173 -4.51 -7.97 -5.94
N ARG A 174 -5.31 -8.28 -6.96
CA ARG A 174 -6.52 -7.50 -7.31
C ARG A 174 -7.59 -7.55 -6.22
N LEU A 175 -7.82 -8.71 -5.60
CA LEU A 175 -8.79 -8.88 -4.51
C LEU A 175 -8.44 -8.00 -3.31
N LYS A 176 -7.15 -7.89 -2.94
CA LYS A 176 -6.70 -6.98 -1.89
C LYS A 176 -7.14 -5.55 -2.18
N TYR A 177 -6.86 -5.03 -3.37
CA TYR A 177 -7.25 -3.67 -3.75
C TYR A 177 -8.77 -3.51 -3.78
N SER A 178 -9.49 -4.49 -4.33
CA SER A 178 -10.95 -4.41 -4.46
C SER A 178 -11.66 -4.28 -3.10
N ARG A 179 -11.15 -4.94 -2.05
CA ARG A 179 -11.71 -4.84 -0.70
C ARG A 179 -11.60 -3.44 -0.09
N PHE A 180 -10.51 -2.71 -0.34
CA PHE A 180 -10.32 -1.37 0.21
C PHE A 180 -10.93 -0.27 -0.65
N LEU A 181 -10.98 -0.45 -1.98
CA LEU A 181 -11.55 0.54 -2.89
C LEU A 181 -13.08 0.46 -2.99
N PHE A 182 -13.68 -0.69 -2.71
CA PHE A 182 -15.12 -0.93 -2.90
C PHE A 182 -15.77 -1.55 -1.66
N SER A 183 -15.40 -1.06 -0.47
CA SER A 183 -15.77 -1.61 0.84
C SER A 183 -17.26 -1.60 1.16
N GLU A 184 -18.08 -0.95 0.34
CA GLU A 184 -19.55 -0.94 0.48
C GLU A 184 -20.21 -2.26 0.02
N ASN A 185 -19.46 -3.16 -0.61
CA ASN A 185 -19.98 -4.44 -1.13
C ASN A 185 -19.52 -5.62 -0.26
N ASP A 186 -20.33 -6.68 -0.20
CA ASP A 186 -19.99 -7.93 0.47
C ASP A 186 -18.67 -8.52 -0.10
N GLU A 187 -17.80 -9.00 0.80
CA GLU A 187 -16.50 -9.57 0.49
C GLU A 187 -16.56 -10.80 -0.42
N ASN A 188 -17.72 -11.44 -0.53
CA ASN A 188 -17.95 -12.61 -1.37
C ASN A 188 -19.07 -12.40 -2.41
N ASP A 189 -19.27 -11.17 -2.87
CA ASP A 189 -20.26 -10.84 -3.90
C ASP A 189 -19.79 -11.11 -5.35
N VAL A 190 -20.75 -11.40 -6.23
CA VAL A 190 -20.60 -11.49 -7.70
C VAL A 190 -20.00 -10.21 -8.27
N GLY A 191 -20.35 -9.04 -7.72
CA GLY A 191 -19.77 -7.75 -8.10
C GLY A 191 -18.26 -7.69 -7.89
N MET A 192 -17.73 -8.30 -6.82
CA MET A 192 -16.29 -8.39 -6.59
C MET A 192 -15.62 -9.25 -7.67
N VAL A 193 -16.19 -10.42 -7.98
CA VAL A 193 -15.66 -11.31 -9.01
C VAL A 193 -15.64 -10.61 -10.38
N HIS A 194 -16.74 -9.96 -10.75
CA HIS A 194 -16.81 -9.19 -11.99
C HIS A 194 -15.74 -8.10 -12.05
N ARG A 195 -15.53 -7.33 -10.97
CA ARG A 195 -14.50 -6.28 -10.90
C ARG A 195 -13.08 -6.83 -11.07
N VAL A 196 -12.73 -7.94 -10.41
CA VAL A 196 -11.36 -8.47 -10.50
C VAL A 196 -11.08 -9.11 -11.86
N LEU A 197 -12.10 -9.68 -12.52
CA LEU A 197 -11.97 -10.28 -13.85
C LEU A 197 -11.74 -9.26 -14.98
N ARG A 198 -12.10 -7.98 -14.81
CA ARG A 198 -11.98 -6.95 -15.87
C ARG A 198 -10.57 -6.81 -16.48
N ALA A 199 -9.52 -6.98 -15.68
CA ALA A 199 -8.14 -6.82 -16.14
C ALA A 199 -7.46 -8.16 -16.48
N GLN A 200 -8.21 -9.25 -16.56
CA GLN A 200 -7.64 -10.55 -16.92
C GLN A 200 -7.13 -10.56 -18.36
N PRO A 201 -6.08 -11.35 -18.66
CA PRO A 201 -5.74 -11.69 -20.03
C PRO A 201 -6.95 -12.17 -20.82
N ALA A 202 -7.15 -11.62 -22.03
CA ALA A 202 -8.30 -11.95 -22.87
C ALA A 202 -8.43 -13.46 -23.18
N CYS A 203 -7.29 -14.16 -23.31
CA CYS A 203 -7.26 -15.61 -23.51
C CYS A 203 -7.85 -16.41 -22.34
N TRP A 204 -7.98 -15.83 -21.15
CA TRP A 204 -8.58 -16.51 -19.99
C TRP A 204 -10.10 -16.38 -19.94
N ALA A 205 -10.73 -15.47 -20.71
CA ALA A 205 -12.16 -15.19 -20.61
C ALA A 205 -13.06 -16.42 -20.90
N ILE A 206 -12.56 -17.37 -21.71
CA ILE A 206 -13.24 -18.64 -21.98
C ILE A 206 -13.27 -19.59 -20.77
N HIS A 207 -12.35 -19.38 -19.82
CA HIS A 207 -12.19 -20.20 -18.63
C HIS A 207 -12.67 -19.48 -17.38
N LEU A 208 -12.49 -18.17 -17.31
CA LEU A 208 -12.77 -17.35 -16.14
C LEU A 208 -13.80 -16.28 -16.51
N ASN A 209 -15.02 -16.46 -16.06
CA ASN A 209 -16.13 -15.55 -16.29
C ASN A 209 -17.11 -15.60 -15.10
N THR A 210 -18.01 -14.63 -15.05
CA THR A 210 -18.99 -14.48 -13.96
C THR A 210 -20.09 -15.54 -13.95
N GLU A 211 -20.24 -16.33 -15.02
CA GLU A 211 -21.20 -17.44 -15.08
C GLU A 211 -20.63 -18.73 -14.46
N SER A 212 -19.31 -18.88 -14.53
CA SER A 212 -18.60 -20.07 -14.06
C SER A 212 -17.87 -19.85 -12.74
N CYS A 213 -17.80 -18.60 -12.28
CA CYS A 213 -17.21 -18.16 -11.02
C CYS A 213 -18.09 -17.02 -10.49
N ASN A 214 -19.03 -17.34 -9.62
CA ASN A 214 -20.01 -16.39 -9.11
C ASN A 214 -19.55 -15.83 -7.76
N MET A 215 -18.70 -16.57 -7.06
CA MET A 215 -18.11 -16.20 -5.78
C MET A 215 -16.58 -16.20 -5.83
N VAL A 216 -15.96 -15.42 -4.94
CA VAL A 216 -14.49 -15.33 -4.82
C VAL A 216 -13.89 -16.71 -4.52
N VAL A 217 -14.54 -17.50 -3.68
CA VAL A 217 -14.11 -18.86 -3.33
C VAL A 217 -14.09 -19.78 -4.55
N GLU A 218 -15.06 -19.63 -5.47
CA GLU A 218 -15.12 -20.42 -6.69
C GLU A 218 -14.05 -20.03 -7.68
N LEU A 219 -13.83 -18.72 -7.85
CA LEU A 219 -12.73 -18.18 -8.63
C LEU A 219 -11.39 -18.74 -8.13
N ILE A 220 -11.12 -18.68 -6.82
CA ILE A 220 -9.88 -19.21 -6.22
C ILE A 220 -9.73 -20.72 -6.49
N ARG A 221 -10.81 -21.49 -6.33
CA ARG A 221 -10.80 -22.94 -6.60
C ARG A 221 -10.44 -23.22 -8.06
N LYS A 222 -11.08 -22.50 -8.99
CA LYS A 222 -10.85 -22.66 -10.42
C LYS A 222 -9.44 -22.26 -10.83
N LEU A 223 -8.92 -21.17 -10.28
CA LEU A 223 -7.54 -20.71 -10.49
C LEU A 223 -6.51 -21.75 -10.02
N LYS A 224 -6.75 -22.41 -8.88
CA LYS A 224 -5.87 -23.50 -8.39
C LYS A 224 -5.87 -24.69 -9.35
N VAL A 225 -7.04 -25.10 -9.85
CA VAL A 225 -7.17 -26.24 -10.77
C VAL A 225 -6.57 -25.94 -12.14
N MET A 226 -6.79 -24.73 -12.67
CA MET A 226 -6.42 -24.35 -14.03
C MET A 226 -5.09 -23.61 -14.14
N ASN A 227 -4.31 -23.53 -13.06
CA ASN A 227 -3.12 -22.68 -12.96
C ASN A 227 -2.17 -22.83 -14.16
N GLU A 228 -1.74 -24.06 -14.45
CA GLU A 228 -0.81 -24.34 -15.54
C GLU A 228 -1.42 -24.08 -16.93
N GLY A 229 -2.70 -24.40 -17.11
CA GLY A 229 -3.42 -24.15 -18.36
C GLY A 229 -3.48 -22.65 -18.69
N LEU A 230 -3.85 -21.84 -17.70
CA LEU A 230 -3.93 -20.38 -17.83
C LEU A 230 -2.56 -19.76 -18.12
N ILE A 231 -1.49 -20.26 -17.48
CA ILE A 231 -0.12 -19.82 -17.79
C ILE A 231 0.21 -20.15 -19.25
N ALA A 232 -0.05 -21.38 -19.69
CA ALA A 232 0.24 -21.80 -21.07
C ALA A 232 -0.57 -21.01 -22.12
N ASP A 233 -1.84 -20.71 -21.85
CA ASP A 233 -2.69 -19.86 -22.72
C ASP A 233 -2.17 -18.44 -22.82
N TRP A 234 -1.70 -17.88 -21.69
CA TRP A 234 -1.11 -16.55 -21.68
C TRP A 234 0.22 -16.52 -22.44
N GLU A 235 1.10 -17.50 -22.24
CA GLU A 235 2.39 -17.57 -22.93
C GLU A 235 2.22 -17.74 -24.45
N ARG A 236 1.23 -18.54 -24.88
CA ARG A 236 0.81 -18.62 -26.28
C ARG A 236 0.34 -17.25 -26.78
N SER A 237 -0.57 -16.59 -26.07
CA SER A 237 -1.11 -15.28 -26.49
C SER A 237 -0.02 -14.22 -26.60
N GLU A 238 0.91 -14.16 -25.64
CA GLU A 238 2.01 -13.20 -25.65
C GLU A 238 3.03 -13.49 -26.75
N SER A 239 3.27 -14.76 -27.09
CA SER A 239 4.13 -15.12 -28.22
C SER A 239 3.59 -14.60 -29.55
N HIS A 240 2.25 -14.53 -29.71
CA HIS A 240 1.61 -13.95 -30.90
C HIS A 240 1.62 -12.41 -30.87
N ARG A 241 1.63 -11.80 -29.68
CA ARG A 241 1.69 -10.33 -29.51
C ARG A 241 3.09 -9.77 -29.70
N ARG A 242 4.13 -10.54 -29.38
CA ARG A 242 5.51 -10.11 -29.61
C ARG A 242 5.70 -9.92 -31.12
N PRO A 243 6.09 -8.72 -31.58
CA PRO A 243 6.39 -8.51 -32.98
C PRO A 243 7.46 -9.53 -33.34
N ARG A 244 7.13 -10.38 -34.31
CA ARG A 244 8.08 -11.33 -34.90
C ARG A 244 9.25 -10.47 -35.38
N SER A 245 10.36 -10.51 -34.65
CA SER A 245 11.60 -9.86 -35.08
C SER A 245 11.93 -10.47 -36.43
N LEU A 246 11.59 -9.74 -37.49
CA LEU A 246 11.99 -10.11 -38.83
C LEU A 246 13.51 -10.22 -38.75
N PRO A 247 14.11 -11.36 -39.15
CA PRO A 247 15.55 -11.41 -39.30
C PRO A 247 15.93 -10.22 -40.18
N ALA A 248 16.90 -9.43 -39.74
CA ALA A 248 17.46 -8.36 -40.54
C ALA A 248 17.93 -9.00 -41.86
N ALA A 249 17.08 -8.92 -42.88
CA ALA A 249 17.47 -9.25 -44.22
C ALA A 249 18.57 -8.25 -44.54
N ASP A 250 19.77 -8.78 -44.77
CA ASP A 250 20.93 -8.03 -45.24
C ASP A 250 20.48 -6.92 -46.19
N ALA A 251 20.67 -5.68 -45.75
CA ALA A 251 20.47 -4.50 -46.56
C ALA A 251 21.59 -4.41 -47.60
N SER A 252 21.60 -5.36 -48.53
CA SER A 252 22.43 -5.38 -49.72
C SER A 252 21.62 -6.01 -50.86
N SER A 253 20.51 -5.37 -51.22
CA SER A 253 20.02 -5.44 -52.59
C SER A 253 19.09 -4.28 -52.87
N SER A 254 19.70 -3.19 -53.34
CA SER A 254 19.11 -2.30 -54.33
C SER A 254 18.09 -3.02 -55.22
N ARG A 255 16.83 -2.57 -55.20
CA ARG A 255 15.99 -2.59 -56.39
C ARG A 255 14.93 -1.51 -56.30
N ARG A 256 15.23 -0.43 -57.01
CA ARG A 256 14.34 0.65 -57.43
C ARG A 256 13.01 0.07 -57.91
N PHE A 257 11.91 0.44 -57.27
CA PHE A 257 10.60 0.37 -57.89
C PHE A 257 10.02 1.77 -57.99
N TYR A 258 9.76 2.16 -59.24
CA TYR A 258 9.23 3.42 -59.66
C TYR A 258 7.86 3.68 -59.03
N SER A 259 7.73 4.84 -58.38
CA SER A 259 6.45 5.47 -58.08
C SER A 259 5.75 5.81 -59.39
N ARG A 260 4.75 5.00 -59.77
CA ARG A 260 3.76 5.39 -60.78
C ARG A 260 2.59 6.05 -60.07
N LYS A 261 2.43 7.34 -60.33
CA LYS A 261 1.19 8.10 -60.10
C LYS A 261 0.01 7.32 -60.67
N SER A 262 -0.96 6.99 -59.82
CA SER A 262 -2.31 6.63 -60.24
C SER A 262 -3.16 7.89 -60.15
N VAL A 263 -3.61 8.36 -61.32
CA VAL A 263 -4.69 9.31 -61.51
C VAL A 263 -5.98 8.50 -61.55
N ALA A 264 -6.98 8.85 -60.76
CA ALA A 264 -8.33 8.32 -60.88
C ALA A 264 -9.36 9.44 -60.65
N HIS A 265 -9.91 9.88 -61.78
CA HIS A 265 -11.22 10.48 -62.09
C HIS A 265 -12.12 11.05 -61.00
N ASN A 266 -12.48 12.33 -61.24
CA ASN A 266 -13.72 12.99 -60.82
C ASN A 266 -14.95 12.21 -61.29
N ALA A 267 -15.95 12.11 -60.42
CA ALA A 267 -17.35 11.91 -60.79
C ALA A 267 -18.21 12.85 -59.94
N GLU A 268 -18.98 13.68 -60.64
CA GLU A 268 -19.94 14.64 -60.13
C GLU A 268 -21.15 13.92 -59.52
N GLY A 269 -21.78 14.55 -58.52
CA GLY A 269 -23.04 14.11 -57.92
C GLY A 269 -23.65 15.25 -57.11
N GLU A 270 -24.74 15.79 -57.63
CA GLU A 270 -25.40 17.03 -57.24
C GLU A 270 -26.13 16.97 -55.89
N ALA A 271 -26.19 18.16 -55.26
CA ALA A 271 -27.28 18.78 -54.49
C ALA A 271 -28.17 17.93 -53.55
N SER A 272 -28.15 18.31 -52.26
CA SER A 272 -29.40 18.73 -51.60
C SER A 272 -29.11 19.67 -50.42
N GLU A 273 -29.81 20.80 -50.43
CA GLU A 273 -29.75 21.92 -49.49
C GLU A 273 -30.43 21.60 -48.15
N GLY A 274 -29.99 22.25 -47.07
CA GLY A 274 -30.60 22.08 -45.75
C GLY A 274 -30.13 23.08 -44.68
N SER A 275 -30.34 24.37 -44.93
CA SER A 275 -30.56 25.50 -44.00
C SER A 275 -30.07 25.42 -42.53
N ARG A 276 -29.19 26.36 -42.13
CA ARG A 276 -29.51 27.49 -41.19
C ARG A 276 -28.24 28.27 -40.77
N SER A 277 -28.20 29.55 -41.15
CA SER A 277 -27.45 30.65 -40.50
C SER A 277 -28.38 31.33 -39.46
N PRO A 278 -27.96 32.18 -38.48
CA PRO A 278 -26.84 33.14 -38.55
C PRO A 278 -25.99 33.38 -37.26
N SER A 279 -24.91 34.17 -37.47
CA SER A 279 -23.97 34.90 -36.57
C SER A 279 -24.61 35.67 -35.37
N PRO A 280 -23.90 36.45 -34.50
CA PRO A 280 -22.45 36.73 -34.32
C PRO A 280 -21.99 36.83 -32.83
N SER A 281 -20.73 37.28 -32.64
CA SER A 281 -20.26 38.23 -31.60
C SER A 281 -19.27 37.76 -30.52
N GLN A 282 -18.20 38.54 -30.42
CA GLN A 282 -17.11 38.56 -29.46
C GLN A 282 -17.60 38.95 -28.06
N ASP A 283 -17.01 38.40 -27.00
CA ASP A 283 -16.31 39.19 -25.97
C ASP A 283 -15.79 38.32 -24.81
N ALA A 284 -14.82 38.92 -24.10
CA ALA A 284 -14.40 38.67 -22.72
C ALA A 284 -13.10 37.87 -22.49
N TYR A 285 -12.08 38.67 -22.22
CA TYR A 285 -10.83 38.41 -21.53
C TYR A 285 -10.97 37.51 -20.28
N ALA A 286 -10.13 36.48 -20.21
CA ALA A 286 -9.65 35.94 -18.95
C ALA A 286 -8.15 35.58 -19.09
N VAL A 287 -7.37 36.10 -18.15
CA VAL A 287 -5.91 36.05 -18.11
C VAL A 287 -5.45 34.66 -17.69
N ASP A 288 -4.99 33.85 -18.65
CA ASP A 288 -4.45 32.51 -18.36
C ASP A 288 -2.99 32.63 -17.87
N SER A 289 -2.83 32.49 -16.56
CA SER A 289 -1.53 32.40 -15.92
C SER A 289 -0.96 30.98 -16.09
N ARG A 290 -0.34 30.76 -17.26
CA ARG A 290 0.76 29.80 -17.50
C ARG A 290 0.56 28.39 -16.91
N ARG A 291 -0.31 27.59 -17.53
CA ARG A 291 -0.05 26.15 -17.68
C ARG A 291 1.21 25.96 -18.55
N ARG A 292 2.36 25.67 -17.92
CA ARG A 292 3.57 25.21 -18.63
C ARG A 292 3.81 23.74 -18.30
N SER A 293 2.96 22.86 -18.84
CA SER A 293 3.08 21.40 -18.62
C SER A 293 2.80 20.56 -19.86
N GLU A 294 2.98 21.10 -21.07
CA GLU A 294 2.96 20.30 -22.29
C GLU A 294 4.21 20.63 -23.11
N THR A 295 4.83 19.61 -23.70
CA THR A 295 6.06 19.62 -24.54
C THR A 295 7.42 19.22 -23.91
N ARG A 296 7.48 18.68 -22.69
CA ARG A 296 8.77 18.18 -22.14
C ARG A 296 9.32 16.90 -22.78
N ASP A 297 8.54 16.17 -23.58
CA ASP A 297 8.88 14.79 -23.99
C ASP A 297 9.31 14.55 -25.45
N LYS A 298 9.50 15.59 -26.27
CA LYS A 298 9.80 15.40 -27.71
C LYS A 298 11.22 15.80 -28.16
N TRP A 299 12.16 16.06 -27.24
CA TRP A 299 13.44 16.74 -27.54
C TRP A 299 14.66 16.01 -26.96
N PRO A 300 15.88 16.17 -27.54
CA PRO A 300 16.71 15.00 -27.83
C PRO A 300 17.50 14.45 -26.63
N ARG A 301 17.14 13.25 -26.15
CA ARG A 301 17.90 12.43 -25.19
C ARG A 301 19.13 11.76 -25.85
N GLY A 302 20.09 12.54 -26.35
CA GLY A 302 21.37 12.01 -26.85
C GLY A 302 21.34 11.43 -28.27
N GLY A 303 20.35 11.79 -29.09
CA GLY A 303 20.13 11.26 -30.44
C GLY A 303 20.66 12.14 -31.58
N THR A 304 20.43 11.69 -32.82
CA THR A 304 20.68 12.50 -34.03
C THR A 304 19.39 13.21 -34.44
N TRP A 305 19.46 14.52 -34.64
CA TRP A 305 18.34 15.35 -35.11
C TRP A 305 18.83 16.24 -36.25
N GLU A 306 18.10 16.26 -37.37
CA GLU A 306 18.43 17.04 -38.57
C GLU A 306 19.91 16.93 -39.00
N GLY A 307 20.46 15.70 -38.93
CA GLY A 307 21.85 15.42 -39.30
C GLY A 307 22.90 15.78 -38.26
N TYR A 308 22.54 16.40 -37.13
CA TYR A 308 23.44 16.69 -36.02
C TYR A 308 23.24 15.71 -34.86
N THR A 309 24.34 15.14 -34.36
CA THR A 309 24.30 14.15 -33.26
C THR A 309 24.65 14.81 -31.94
N PHE A 310 23.69 14.81 -31.01
CA PHE A 310 23.84 15.33 -29.65
C PHE A 310 24.51 14.28 -28.75
N LYS A 311 25.79 13.98 -29.01
CA LYS A 311 26.53 12.99 -28.21
C LYS A 311 26.67 13.45 -26.76
N ARG A 312 26.80 12.49 -25.85
CA ARG A 312 27.10 12.78 -24.45
C ARG A 312 28.44 13.51 -24.33
N ASP A 313 28.39 14.65 -23.66
CA ASP A 313 29.53 15.49 -23.37
C ASP A 313 29.52 15.79 -21.86
N ASP A 314 30.56 15.33 -21.14
CA ASP A 314 30.68 15.50 -19.69
C ASP A 314 31.73 16.58 -19.33
N SER A 315 32.14 17.41 -20.30
CA SER A 315 33.19 18.42 -20.14
C SER A 315 32.79 19.63 -19.29
N LYS A 316 31.48 19.80 -19.04
CA LYS A 316 30.92 20.87 -18.20
C LYS A 316 30.14 20.29 -17.02
N GLU A 317 30.28 20.97 -15.89
CA GLU A 317 29.60 20.66 -14.63
C GLU A 317 28.84 21.90 -14.16
N SER A 318 27.56 21.74 -13.82
CA SER A 318 26.73 22.83 -13.29
C SER A 318 26.79 22.83 -11.77
N ASP A 319 26.85 24.02 -11.17
CA ASP A 319 26.65 24.21 -9.73
C ASP A 319 25.35 24.99 -9.50
N PRO A 320 24.32 24.41 -8.87
CA PRO A 320 24.28 23.07 -8.27
C PRO A 320 24.08 21.93 -9.29
N PRO A 321 24.47 20.69 -8.95
CA PRO A 321 24.32 19.54 -9.83
C PRO A 321 22.84 19.22 -10.12
N PRO A 322 22.53 18.60 -11.28
CA PRO A 322 21.16 18.25 -11.65
C PRO A 322 20.50 17.31 -10.63
N ARG A 323 19.29 17.63 -10.17
CA ARG A 323 18.57 16.87 -9.12
C ARG A 323 17.97 15.54 -9.58
N ASP A 324 17.58 15.43 -10.85
CA ASP A 324 16.72 14.32 -11.31
C ASP A 324 17.36 13.42 -12.38
N GLN A 325 17.62 13.94 -13.60
CA GLN A 325 17.97 13.10 -14.77
C GLN A 325 19.10 13.65 -15.66
N GLY A 326 19.92 14.58 -15.15
CA GLY A 326 20.98 15.22 -15.94
C GLY A 326 20.45 16.09 -17.09
N CYS A 327 21.34 16.39 -18.03
CA CYS A 327 21.08 17.15 -19.24
C CYS A 327 20.23 16.33 -20.21
N TRP A 328 19.01 16.78 -20.50
CA TRP A 328 18.13 16.06 -21.43
C TRP A 328 18.52 16.21 -22.92
N ILE A 329 19.52 17.05 -23.25
CA ILE A 329 20.03 17.26 -24.62
C ILE A 329 21.14 16.26 -24.98
N CYS A 330 22.11 16.08 -24.08
CA CYS A 330 23.25 15.19 -24.33
C CYS A 330 23.29 13.98 -23.39
N THR A 331 22.34 13.83 -22.46
CA THR A 331 22.28 12.80 -21.41
C THR A 331 23.40 12.85 -20.36
N SER A 332 24.15 13.94 -20.29
CA SER A 332 25.20 14.11 -19.26
C SER A 332 24.59 14.27 -17.87
N PRO A 333 25.05 13.54 -16.85
CA PRO A 333 24.59 13.72 -15.47
C PRO A 333 25.19 14.95 -14.77
N ARG A 334 26.21 15.60 -15.37
CA ARG A 334 27.03 16.61 -14.68
C ARG A 334 26.50 18.03 -14.80
N HIS A 335 25.66 18.32 -15.78
CA HIS A 335 25.15 19.66 -16.00
C HIS A 335 23.67 19.67 -16.36
N VAL A 336 23.02 20.81 -16.16
CA VAL A 336 21.64 21.03 -16.61
C VAL A 336 21.65 21.44 -18.09
N HIS A 337 20.56 21.16 -18.81
CA HIS A 337 20.43 21.43 -20.25
C HIS A 337 20.89 22.82 -20.71
N ARG A 338 20.71 23.88 -19.91
CA ARG A 338 21.14 25.25 -20.23
C ARG A 338 22.65 25.41 -20.33
N ASP A 339 23.40 24.59 -19.59
CA ASP A 339 24.86 24.62 -19.56
C ASP A 339 25.46 23.60 -20.54
N CYS A 340 24.62 22.91 -21.33
CA CYS A 340 25.04 21.93 -22.29
C CYS A 340 25.86 22.57 -23.42
N PRO A 341 27.03 22.00 -23.80
CA PRO A 341 27.78 22.45 -24.98
C PRO A 341 26.96 22.45 -26.28
N HIS A 342 25.94 21.59 -26.36
CA HIS A 342 25.04 21.51 -27.50
C HIS A 342 23.80 22.41 -27.39
N TYR A 343 23.64 23.16 -26.30
CA TYR A 343 22.44 23.97 -26.03
C TYR A 343 22.18 25.02 -27.11
N GLN A 344 23.20 25.81 -27.47
CA GLN A 344 23.06 26.85 -28.50
C GLN A 344 22.66 26.28 -29.85
N LYS A 345 23.20 25.11 -30.20
CA LYS A 345 22.88 24.46 -31.47
C LYS A 345 21.48 23.87 -31.47
N TRP A 346 21.02 23.34 -30.34
CA TRP A 346 19.63 22.93 -30.16
C TRP A 346 18.66 24.13 -30.23
N ASP A 347 19.00 25.26 -29.61
CA ASP A 347 18.15 26.47 -29.56
C ASP A 347 17.91 27.07 -30.96
N VAL A 348 18.90 26.99 -31.84
CA VAL A 348 18.79 27.43 -33.25
C VAL A 348 17.96 26.47 -34.11
N MET A 349 17.82 25.20 -33.72
CA MET A 349 17.07 24.16 -34.46
C MET A 349 15.59 24.08 -34.05
N ARG A 350 15.11 25.01 -33.22
CA ARG A 350 13.77 24.98 -32.63
C ARG A 350 12.75 25.82 -33.39
#